data_AF-A0A9X9A1Z3-F1
#
_entry.id   AF-A0A9X9A1Z3-F1
#
_cell.length_a   1.000
_cell.length_b   1.000
_cell.length_c   1.000
_cell.angle_alpha   90.00
_cell.angle_beta   90.00
_cell.angle_gamma   90.00
#
_symmetry.space_group_name_H-M   'P 1'
#
loop_
_entity.id
_entity.type
_entity.pdbx_description
1 polymer ?
#
loop_
_entity_poly.entity_id
_entity_poly.type
_entity_poly.pdbx_seq_one_letter_code
_entity_poly.pdbx_strand_id
1 'polypeptide(L)' 'MNSQQWTSKLGFVLAAAGSAIGLGAIWKFPYMAGIGGGGAFFLIFIGFTLLIGLPLLLAEFVIGRSTQKEAVDAYRE' A
#
# COMPACT_ATOMS: atom_id res chain seq x y z
N MET A 1 16.84 21.92 -5.08
CA MET A 1 17.02 20.48 -5.27
C MET A 1 16.08 20.06 -6.38
N ASN A 2 16.58 19.53 -7.51
CA ASN A 2 15.73 19.05 -8.60
C ASN A 2 15.08 17.74 -8.16
N SER A 3 13.78 17.77 -7.81
CA SER A 3 13.00 16.56 -7.56
C SER A 3 12.91 15.75 -8.85
N GLN A 4 13.48 14.55 -8.86
CA GLN A 4 13.38 13.63 -10.00
C GLN A 4 11.92 13.15 -10.10
N GLN A 5 11.18 13.72 -11.05
CA GLN A 5 9.79 13.37 -11.27
C GLN A 5 9.68 12.17 -12.20
N TRP A 6 8.74 11.27 -11.90
CA TRP A 6 8.45 10.12 -12.75
C TRP A 6 8.03 10.56 -14.16
N THR A 7 8.74 10.08 -15.18
CA THR A 7 8.44 10.32 -16.61
C THR A 7 7.05 9.82 -17.02
N SER A 8 6.56 8.74 -16.40
CA SER A 8 5.27 8.14 -16.73
C SER A 8 4.46 7.83 -15.47
N LYS A 9 3.19 8.26 -15.47
CA LYS A 9 2.21 7.91 -14.43
C LYS A 9 2.00 6.39 -14.36
N LEU A 10 2.02 5.69 -15.49
CA LEU A 10 1.93 4.24 -15.52
C LEU A 10 3.16 3.60 -14.89
N GLY A 11 4.36 4.10 -15.21
CA GLY A 11 5.60 3.63 -14.61
C GLY A 11 5.61 3.76 -13.09
N PHE A 12 5.10 4.88 -12.58
CA PHE A 12 4.92 5.10 -11.14
C PHE A 12 3.96 4.07 -10.51
N VAL A 13 2.78 3.87 -11.10
CA VAL A 13 1.78 2.93 -10.57
C VAL A 13 2.29 1.49 -10.60
N LEU A 14 3.00 1.09 -11.66
CA LEU A 14 3.60 -0.25 -11.78
C LEU A 14 4.70 -0.47 -10.74
N ALA A 15 5.59 0.51 -10.54
CA ALA A 15 6.63 0.43 -9.52
C ALA A 15 6.04 0.33 -8.10
N ALA A 16 5.01 1.13 -7.81
CA ALA A 16 4.30 1.10 -6.53
C ALA A 16 3.58 -0.23 -6.31
N ALA A 17 2.86 -0.74 -7.32
CA ALA A 17 2.18 -2.03 -7.25
C ALA A 17 3.17 -3.19 -7.03
N GLY A 18 4.30 -3.18 -7.75
CA GLY A 18 5.36 -4.17 -7.58
C GLY A 18 6.00 -4.14 -6.19
N SER A 19 6.18 -2.94 -5.61
CA SER A 19 6.69 -2.80 -4.24
C SER A 19 5.67 -3.22 -3.16
N ALA A 20 4.37 -3.07 -3.43
CA ALA A 20 3.33 -3.40 -2.47
C ALA A 20 3.01 -4.90 -2.41
N ILE A 21 3.19 -5.63 -3.51
CA ILE A 21 2.88 -7.07 -3.59
C ILE A 21 4.12 -7.89 -3.22
N GLY A 22 4.18 -8.34 -1.97
CA GLY A 22 5.26 -9.22 -1.47
C GLY A 22 4.92 -10.71 -1.52
N LEU A 23 5.92 -11.55 -1.20
CA LEU A 23 5.77 -13.01 -1.06
C LEU A 23 4.56 -13.40 -0.20
N GLY A 24 4.31 -12.69 0.90
CA GLY A 24 3.18 -12.99 1.80
C GLY A 24 1.82 -13.02 1.11
N ALA A 25 1.60 -12.20 0.07
CA ALA A 25 0.35 -12.21 -0.70
C ALA A 25 0.19 -13.49 -1.55
N ILE A 26 1.29 -14.12 -1.95
CA ILE A 26 1.29 -15.27 -2.86
C ILE A 26 0.94 -16.57 -2.15
N TRP A 27 1.46 -16.81 -0.93
CA TRP A 27 1.31 -18.10 -0.24
C TRP A 27 0.67 -17.99 1.15
N LYS A 28 1.02 -16.98 1.95
CA LYS A 28 0.46 -16.82 3.31
C LYS A 28 -1.00 -16.41 3.27
N PHE A 29 -1.38 -15.54 2.34
CA PHE A 29 -2.78 -15.13 2.16
C PHE A 29 -3.70 -16.31 1.81
N PRO A 30 -3.46 -17.11 0.75
CA PRO A 30 -4.34 -18.24 0.44
C PRO A 30 -4.33 -19.31 1.54
N TYR A 31 -3.19 -19.52 2.21
CA TYR A 31 -3.14 -20.42 3.37
C TYR A 31 -4.05 -19.94 4.50
N MET A 32 -3.93 -18.67 4.91
CA MET A 32 -4.77 -18.07 5.96
C MET A 32 -6.24 -18.03 5.58
N ALA A 33 -6.55 -17.73 4.31
CA ALA A 33 -7.92 -17.81 3.81
C ALA A 33 -8.46 -19.24 3.88
N GLY A 34 -7.66 -20.25 3.50
CA GLY A 34 -8.05 -21.65 3.58
C GLY A 34 -8.37 -22.12 5.00
N ILE A 35 -7.52 -21.81 5.97
CA ILE A 35 -7.73 -22.20 7.38
C ILE A 35 -8.72 -21.30 8.14
N GLY A 36 -8.88 -20.04 7.71
CA GLY A 36 -9.64 -19.00 8.39
C GLY A 36 -11.13 -18.92 8.04
N GLY A 37 -11.69 -19.95 7.40
CA GLY A 37 -13.10 -19.96 6.98
C GLY A 37 -13.35 -19.52 5.53
N GLY A 38 -12.32 -19.58 4.67
CA GLY A 38 -12.43 -19.43 3.22
C GLY A 38 -12.94 -18.06 2.79
N GLY A 39 -14.11 -18.05 2.15
CA GLY A 39 -14.73 -16.82 1.64
C GLY A 39 -15.13 -15.81 2.72
N ALA A 40 -15.47 -16.27 3.94
CA ALA A 40 -15.80 -15.37 5.04
C ALA A 40 -14.57 -14.55 5.48
N PHE A 41 -13.40 -15.19 5.55
CA PHE A 41 -12.13 -14.50 5.80
C PHE A 41 -11.85 -13.45 4.72
N PHE A 42 -12.08 -13.78 3.44
CA PHE A 42 -11.86 -12.87 2.32
C PHE A 42 -12.71 -11.59 2.42
N LEU A 43 -13.99 -11.72 2.79
CA LEU A 43 -14.89 -10.57 2.98
C LEU A 43 -14.44 -9.67 4.13
N ILE A 44 -14.08 -10.27 5.27
CA ILE A 44 -13.56 -9.53 6.43
C ILE A 44 -12.23 -8.84 6.08
N PHE A 45 -11.35 -9.53 5.36
CA PHE A 45 -10.09 -8.98 4.86
C PHE A 45 -10.31 -7.76 3.97
N ILE A 46 -11.24 -7.82 3.01
CA ILE A 46 -11.59 -6.65 2.19
C ILE A 46 -12.17 -5.53 3.06
N GLY A 47 -13.04 -5.86 4.00
CA GLY A 47 -13.62 -4.88 4.93
C GLY A 47 -12.55 -4.11 5.69
N PHE A 48 -11.61 -4.80 6.35
CA PHE A 48 -10.49 -4.15 7.03
C PHE A 48 -9.51 -3.46 6.07
N THR A 49 -9.29 -4.00 4.88
CA THR A 49 -8.44 -3.37 3.87
C THR A 49 -9.01 -2.02 3.44
N LEU A 50 -10.32 -1.91 3.25
CA LEU A 50 -10.97 -0.65 2.89
C LEU A 50 -11.10 0.32 4.06
N LEU A 51 -11.36 -0.20 5.27
CA LEU A 51 -11.57 0.64 6.46
C LEU A 51 -10.28 1.10 7.14
N ILE A 52 -9.18 0.36 6.99
CA ILE A 52 -7.90 0.66 7.64
C ILE A 52 -6.80 0.83 6.61
N GLY A 53 -6.62 -0.15 5.72
CA GLY A 53 -5.52 -0.13 4.74
C GLY A 53 -5.58 1.05 3.78
N LEU A 54 -6.75 1.29 3.17
CA LEU A 54 -6.96 2.39 2.24
C LEU A 54 -6.78 3.77 2.89
N PRO A 55 -7.42 4.11 4.04
CA PRO A 55 -7.22 5.41 4.66
C PRO A 55 -5.78 5.61 5.15
N LEU A 56 -5.11 4.56 5.63
CA LEU A 56 -3.69 4.64 6.01
C LEU A 56 -2.82 4.97 4.78
N LEU A 57 -3.03 4.28 3.66
CA LEU A 57 -2.31 4.53 2.41
C LEU A 57 -2.59 5.95 1.89
N LEU A 58 -3.84 6.41 1.94
CA LEU A 58 -4.19 7.78 1.56
C LEU A 58 -3.52 8.82 2.47
N ALA A 59 -3.48 8.58 3.78
CA ALA A 59 -2.81 9.47 4.71
C ALA A 59 -1.32 9.59 4.39
N GLU A 60 -0.63 8.48 4.17
CA GLU A 60 0.78 8.46 3.79
C GLU A 60 1.02 9.17 2.44
N PHE A 61 0.12 8.98 1.48
CA PHE A 61 0.19 9.65 0.18
C PHE A 61 -0.02 11.17 0.29
N VAL A 62 -0.93 11.62 1.16
CA VAL A 62 -1.18 13.05 1.42
C VAL A 62 0.04 13.69 2.08
N ILE A 63 0.61 13.05 3.10
CA ILE A 63 1.79 13.55 3.82
C ILE A 63 2.98 13.65 2.86
N GLY A 64 3.31 12.57 2.15
CA GLY A 64 4.42 12.56 1.20
C GLY A 64 4.24 13.56 0.06
N ARG A 65 2.99 13.78 -0.39
CA ARG A 65 2.71 14.79 -1.42
C ARG A 65 2.80 16.22 -0.89
N SER A 66 2.39 16.47 0.35
CA SER A 66 2.46 17.79 0.99
C SER A 66 3.90 18.22 1.28
N THR A 67 4.72 17.32 1.82
CA THR A 67 6.09 17.65 2.23
C THR A 67 7.10 17.53 1.08
N GLN A 68 6.81 16.70 0.06
CA GLN A 68 7.76 16.34 -1.03
C GLN A 68 9.12 15.87 -0.49
N LYS A 69 9.13 15.27 0.71
CA LYS A 69 10.32 14.84 1.45
C LYS A 69 10.32 13.33 1.66
N GLU A 70 11.48 12.80 2.00
CA GLU A 70 11.60 11.39 2.40
C GLU A 70 10.85 11.14 3.72
N ALA A 71 10.47 9.89 3.98
CA ALA A 71 9.60 9.53 5.10
C ALA A 71 10.09 10.08 6.45
N VAL A 72 11.39 9.96 6.75
CA VAL A 72 11.96 10.42 8.04
C VAL A 72 11.83 11.94 8.20
N ASP A 73 12.09 12.70 7.14
CA ASP A 73 12.00 14.17 7.18
C ASP A 73 10.53 14.64 7.15
N ALA A 74 9.67 13.93 6.42
CA ALA A 74 8.25 14.23 6.32
C ALA A 74 7.48 14.06 7.64
N TYR A 75 7.94 13.15 8.52
CA TYR A 75 7.37 12.95 9.85
C TYR A 75 8.06 13.76 10.96
N ARG A 76 9.17 14.45 10.66
CA ARG A 76 9.91 15.30 11.61
C ARG A 76 9.48 16.77 11.59
N GLU A 77 8.75 17.18 10.57
CA GLU A 77 8.12 18.51 10.43
C GLU A 77 6.65 18.47 10.87
#